data_AF-A0A7L0MIJ6-F1
#
_entry.id   AF-A0A7L0MIJ6-F1
#
_cell.length_a   1.000
_cell.length_b   1.000
_cell.length_c   1.000
_cell.angle_alpha   90.00
_cell.angle_beta   90.00
_cell.angle_gamma   90.00
#
_symmetry.space_group_name_H-M   'P 1'
#
loop_
_entity.id
_entity.type
_entity.pdbx_description
1 polymer ?
#
loop_
_entity_poly.entity_id
_entity_poly.type
_entity_poly.pdbx_seq_one_letter_code
_entity_poly.pdbx_strand_id
1 'polypeptide(L)'
;RGDDGAAILAISDQKDVALEIHVTNKPSEPAEPQRDGDDAHEALLSASFPPELPYSALRQDEGRPAPVLCLANQNGSRVECELGNPLQRGAEVRFFLILSTSGITLQTTDLAVELALSTISEQPGLAPVVARARVVIELPLSVTGVAVPPRLFFGGTVRGESAVKHESQVGSAVRFEVTVSNRGQSLKTLGSAFLTLLWPHELPNGKWLLYPLHLELAVSPGQALPCSPAANPLRLALVRPRCGDAL
;
A
#
# COMPACT_ATOMS: atom_id res chain seq x y z
N ARG A 1 -14.17 0.41 -11.10
CA ARG A 1 -15.22 1.08 -10.30
C ARG A 1 -15.61 0.11 -9.18
N GLY A 2 -15.73 0.60 -7.95
CA GLY A 2 -16.28 -0.19 -6.84
C GLY A 2 -17.80 -0.32 -6.93
N ASP A 3 -18.36 -1.15 -6.06
CA ASP A 3 -19.80 -1.46 -5.99
C ASP A 3 -20.68 -0.23 -5.70
N ASP A 4 -20.09 0.85 -5.22
CA ASP A 4 -20.72 2.16 -4.95
C ASP A 4 -20.47 3.20 -6.05
N GLY A 5 -19.85 2.80 -7.17
CA GLY A 5 -19.51 3.70 -8.28
C GLY A 5 -18.24 4.52 -8.07
N ALA A 6 -17.58 4.43 -6.91
CA ALA A 6 -16.33 5.12 -6.64
C ALA A 6 -15.19 4.57 -7.52
N ALA A 7 -14.27 5.44 -7.93
CA ALA A 7 -13.04 5.00 -8.59
C ALA A 7 -12.19 4.21 -7.57
N ILE A 8 -11.63 3.09 -7.99
CA ILE A 8 -10.68 2.31 -7.18
C ILE A 8 -9.31 2.47 -7.83
N LEU A 9 -8.34 2.90 -7.03
CA LEU A 9 -6.94 2.96 -7.39
C LEU A 9 -6.21 1.82 -6.69
N ALA A 10 -5.96 0.74 -7.43
CA ALA A 10 -5.15 -0.38 -6.97
C ALA A 10 -3.67 -0.05 -7.17
N ILE A 11 -2.95 0.14 -6.07
CA ILE A 11 -1.51 0.43 -6.06
C ILE A 11 -0.76 -0.84 -5.70
N SER A 12 0.16 -1.22 -6.58
CA SER A 12 1.12 -2.30 -6.35
C SER A 12 2.54 -1.76 -6.57
N ASP A 13 2.85 -1.35 -7.80
CA ASP A 13 4.17 -0.92 -8.22
C ASP A 13 4.19 0.28 -9.16
N GLN A 14 3.02 0.81 -9.53
CA GLN A 14 2.92 1.95 -10.43
C GLN A 14 3.49 3.21 -9.75
N LYS A 15 4.49 3.84 -10.41
CA LYS A 15 5.12 5.08 -9.92
C LYS A 15 4.27 6.32 -10.13
N ASP A 16 3.38 6.26 -11.11
CA ASP A 16 2.53 7.37 -11.52
C ASP A 16 1.14 6.86 -11.91
N VAL A 17 0.15 7.74 -11.82
CA VAL A 17 -1.24 7.53 -12.23
C VAL A 17 -1.66 8.67 -13.15
N ALA A 18 -2.52 8.38 -14.12
CA ALA A 18 -3.04 9.38 -15.04
C ALA A 18 -4.46 9.78 -14.65
N LEU A 19 -4.68 11.08 -14.44
CA LEU A 19 -6.00 11.68 -14.30
C LEU A 19 -6.41 12.26 -15.67
N GLU A 20 -7.39 11.62 -16.31
CA GLU A 20 -8.00 12.16 -17.52
C GLU A 20 -8.82 13.40 -17.19
N ILE A 21 -8.54 14.49 -17.90
CA ILE A 21 -9.26 15.74 -17.82
C ILE A 21 -9.98 15.95 -19.15
N HIS A 22 -11.29 16.16 -19.06
CA HIS A 22 -12.13 16.49 -20.20
C HIS A 22 -12.92 17.76 -19.90
N VAL A 23 -12.55 18.86 -20.55
CA VAL A 23 -13.24 20.16 -20.44
C VAL A 23 -14.00 20.44 -21.72
N THR A 24 -15.23 20.96 -21.58
CA THR A 24 -16.08 21.31 -22.71
C THR A 24 -16.60 22.74 -22.56
N ASN A 25 -16.57 23.51 -23.64
CA ASN A 25 -17.29 24.77 -23.74
C ASN A 25 -18.54 24.60 -24.61
N LYS A 26 -19.46 23.73 -24.20
CA LYS A 26 -20.71 23.47 -24.91
C LYS A 26 -21.86 24.22 -24.23
N PRO A 27 -22.92 24.57 -24.99
CA PRO A 27 -24.15 25.03 -24.37
C PRO A 27 -24.68 23.99 -23.38
N SER A 28 -25.20 24.45 -22.25
CA SER A 28 -25.77 23.54 -21.23
C SER A 28 -26.98 22.79 -21.78
N GLU A 29 -27.77 23.45 -22.63
CA GLU A 29 -28.92 22.87 -23.31
C GLU A 29 -28.72 22.88 -24.84
N PRO A 30 -28.47 21.71 -25.47
CA PRO A 30 -28.25 21.63 -26.92
C PRO A 30 -29.42 22.14 -27.77
N ALA A 31 -30.65 22.12 -27.22
CA ALA A 31 -31.85 22.63 -27.88
C ALA A 31 -31.93 24.16 -27.89
N GLU A 32 -31.24 24.84 -26.96
CA GLU A 32 -31.24 26.29 -26.80
C GLU A 32 -29.80 26.85 -26.77
N PRO A 33 -29.01 26.63 -27.84
CA PRO A 33 -27.57 26.91 -27.83
C PRO A 33 -27.22 28.40 -27.70
N GLN A 34 -28.21 29.30 -27.83
CA GLN A 34 -28.02 30.74 -27.70
C GLN A 34 -28.11 31.23 -26.24
N ARG A 35 -28.53 30.38 -25.29
CA ARG A 35 -28.64 30.77 -23.88
C ARG A 35 -27.30 30.86 -23.17
N ASP A 36 -26.33 30.05 -23.58
CA ASP A 36 -24.98 29.99 -23.00
C ASP A 36 -23.98 29.33 -23.97
N GLY A 37 -22.76 29.06 -23.48
CA GLY A 37 -21.71 28.39 -24.24
C GLY A 37 -21.02 29.29 -25.28
N ASP A 38 -21.01 30.61 -25.06
CA ASP A 38 -20.19 31.55 -25.83
C ASP A 38 -18.69 31.29 -25.63
N ASP A 39 -17.87 31.98 -26.42
CA ASP A 39 -16.42 31.93 -26.29
C ASP A 39 -15.96 32.33 -24.87
N ALA A 40 -15.14 31.49 -24.24
CA ALA A 40 -14.61 31.74 -22.90
C ALA A 40 -13.22 32.36 -22.99
N HIS A 41 -13.07 33.64 -22.61
CA HIS A 41 -11.79 34.35 -22.65
C HIS A 41 -10.91 33.96 -21.46
N GLU A 42 -9.61 33.83 -21.70
CA GLU A 42 -8.63 33.41 -20.68
C GLU A 42 -9.12 32.18 -19.87
N ALA A 43 -9.54 31.13 -20.57
CA ALA A 43 -10.05 29.92 -19.94
C ALA A 43 -8.90 29.11 -19.32
N LEU A 44 -8.98 28.88 -18.00
CA LEU A 44 -7.98 28.17 -17.20
C LEU A 44 -8.61 27.02 -16.42
N LEU A 45 -7.81 26.00 -16.15
CA LEU A 45 -8.09 24.96 -15.16
C LEU A 45 -7.04 25.04 -14.05
N SER A 46 -7.49 25.24 -12.81
CA SER A 46 -6.67 25.04 -11.61
C SER A 46 -6.97 23.66 -11.01
N ALA A 47 -5.96 22.80 -10.88
CA ALA A 47 -6.09 21.53 -10.19
C ALA A 47 -5.23 21.52 -8.91
N SER A 48 -5.85 21.13 -7.79
CA SER A 48 -5.20 21.03 -6.48
C SER A 48 -5.09 19.56 -6.07
N PHE A 49 -3.88 19.13 -5.72
CA PHE A 49 -3.56 17.74 -5.43
C PHE A 49 -3.25 17.53 -3.95
N PRO A 50 -3.63 16.37 -3.40
CA PRO A 50 -3.25 16.00 -2.04
C PRO A 50 -1.75 15.63 -2.01
N PRO A 51 -1.08 15.71 -0.85
CA PRO A 51 0.35 15.44 -0.74
C PRO A 51 0.74 14.01 -1.14
N GLU A 52 -0.22 13.09 -1.17
CA GLU A 52 -0.05 11.71 -1.62
C GLU A 52 0.10 11.57 -3.15
N LEU A 53 -0.42 12.54 -3.92
CA LEU A 53 -0.45 12.53 -5.40
C LEU A 53 0.13 13.82 -6.03
N PRO A 54 1.39 14.20 -5.77
CA PRO A 54 1.97 15.39 -6.36
C PRO A 54 2.01 15.30 -7.90
N TYR A 55 1.79 16.42 -8.56
CA TYR A 55 1.89 16.54 -10.01
C TYR A 55 3.30 16.17 -10.51
N SER A 56 3.35 15.39 -11.59
CA SER A 56 4.59 14.87 -12.18
C SER A 56 4.77 15.39 -13.62
N ALA A 57 3.76 15.22 -14.48
CA ALA A 57 3.86 15.59 -15.89
C ALA A 57 2.50 15.85 -16.55
N LEU A 58 2.53 16.46 -17.72
CA LEU A 58 1.38 16.62 -18.61
C LEU A 58 1.53 15.67 -19.79
N ARG A 59 0.47 14.93 -20.11
CA ARG A 59 0.37 14.17 -21.36
C ARG A 59 -0.80 14.68 -22.17
N GLN A 60 -0.53 15.11 -23.39
CA GLN A 60 -1.54 15.62 -24.30
C GLN A 60 -2.22 14.49 -25.06
N ASP A 61 -3.44 14.75 -25.51
CA ASP A 61 -4.12 13.92 -26.50
C ASP A 61 -3.58 14.28 -27.91
N GLU A 62 -3.06 13.29 -28.65
CA GLU A 62 -2.35 13.51 -29.93
C GLU A 62 -3.26 14.05 -31.05
N GLY A 63 -4.58 14.07 -30.84
CA GLY A 63 -5.57 14.55 -31.81
C GLY A 63 -5.82 16.06 -31.83
N ARG A 64 -5.22 16.86 -30.94
CA ARG A 64 -5.52 18.31 -30.84
C ARG A 64 -4.53 19.19 -31.63
N PRO A 65 -4.99 20.22 -32.37
CA PRO A 65 -4.11 21.14 -33.09
C PRO A 65 -3.34 22.13 -32.19
N ALA A 66 -3.82 22.39 -30.98
CA ALA A 66 -3.18 23.32 -30.04
C ALA A 66 -2.80 22.60 -28.72
N PRO A 67 -1.53 22.66 -28.28
CA PRO A 67 -1.10 22.08 -27.01
C PRO A 67 -1.73 22.79 -25.82
N VAL A 68 -2.06 22.04 -24.76
CA VAL A 68 -2.38 22.61 -23.43
C VAL A 68 -1.06 22.92 -22.73
N LEU A 69 -0.92 24.12 -22.16
CA LEU A 69 0.22 24.51 -21.35
C LEU A 69 -0.18 24.47 -19.88
N CYS A 70 0.60 23.78 -19.05
CA CYS A 70 0.35 23.69 -17.61
C CYS A 70 1.58 24.13 -16.82
N LEU A 71 1.37 24.97 -15.81
CA LEU A 71 2.39 25.44 -14.88
C LEU A 71 2.07 24.95 -13.47
N ALA A 72 2.98 24.15 -12.92
CA ALA A 72 2.87 23.64 -11.56
C ALA A 72 3.68 24.49 -10.59
N ASN A 73 3.21 24.56 -9.33
CA ASN A 73 3.99 25.13 -8.25
C ASN A 73 5.16 24.20 -7.85
N GLN A 74 6.11 24.71 -7.06
CA GLN A 74 7.37 24.02 -6.76
C GLN A 74 7.21 22.63 -6.11
N ASN A 75 6.14 22.42 -5.34
CA ASN A 75 5.88 21.16 -4.64
C ASN A 75 4.88 20.25 -5.39
N GLY A 76 4.41 20.66 -6.58
CA GLY A 76 3.44 19.90 -7.38
C GLY A 76 2.07 19.75 -6.73
N SER A 77 1.72 20.55 -5.71
CA SER A 77 0.42 20.49 -5.05
C SER A 77 -0.67 21.26 -5.79
N ARG A 78 -0.30 22.13 -6.74
CA ARG A 78 -1.24 22.87 -7.58
C ARG A 78 -0.67 23.05 -8.98
N VAL A 79 -1.52 22.86 -9.99
CA VAL A 79 -1.20 23.14 -11.39
C VAL A 79 -2.27 24.03 -12.00
N GLU A 80 -1.85 24.95 -12.85
CA GLU A 80 -2.73 25.82 -13.63
C GLU A 80 -2.50 25.55 -15.11
N CYS A 81 -3.55 25.23 -15.85
CA CYS A 81 -3.52 24.83 -17.24
C CYS A 81 -4.30 25.81 -18.11
N GLU A 82 -3.66 26.31 -19.15
CA GLU A 82 -4.27 27.19 -20.16
C GLU A 82 -5.06 26.37 -21.18
N LEU A 83 -6.37 26.61 -21.24
CA LEU A 83 -7.29 25.85 -22.10
C LEU A 83 -7.51 26.55 -23.46
N GLY A 84 -7.49 27.89 -23.46
CA GLY A 84 -7.57 28.73 -24.64
C GLY A 84 -7.88 30.19 -24.32
N ASN A 85 -7.53 31.10 -25.24
CA ASN A 85 -7.90 32.51 -25.16
C ASN A 85 -8.32 33.07 -26.55
N PRO A 86 -9.62 33.04 -26.89
CA PRO A 86 -10.68 32.36 -26.17
C PRO A 86 -10.64 30.83 -26.37
N LEU A 87 -11.24 30.10 -25.43
CA LEU A 87 -11.73 28.74 -25.67
C LEU A 87 -13.06 28.84 -26.43
N GLN A 88 -13.04 28.48 -27.72
CA GLN A 88 -14.19 28.67 -28.60
C GLN A 88 -15.43 27.89 -28.16
N ARG A 89 -16.61 28.43 -28.51
CA ARG A 89 -17.90 27.75 -28.43
C ARG A 89 -17.85 26.38 -29.09
N GLY A 90 -18.38 25.37 -28.39
CA GLY A 90 -18.41 23.98 -28.81
C GLY A 90 -17.09 23.22 -28.67
N ALA A 91 -16.01 23.87 -28.20
CA ALA A 91 -14.71 23.22 -28.06
C ALA A 91 -14.72 22.11 -26.99
N GLU A 92 -13.96 21.06 -27.24
CA GLU A 92 -13.59 20.03 -26.27
C GLU A 92 -12.07 20.00 -26.12
N VAL A 93 -11.60 19.89 -24.87
CA VAL A 93 -10.18 19.79 -24.54
C VAL A 93 -9.98 18.56 -23.69
N ARG A 94 -9.12 17.65 -24.15
CA ARG A 94 -8.75 16.42 -23.44
C ARG A 94 -7.25 16.32 -23.26
N PHE A 95 -6.84 15.98 -22.05
CA PHE A 95 -5.45 15.77 -21.67
C PHE A 95 -5.37 14.97 -20.38
N PHE A 96 -4.16 14.56 -20.00
CA PHE A 96 -3.92 13.76 -18.81
C PHE A 96 -2.92 14.45 -17.91
N LEU A 97 -3.29 14.61 -16.64
CA LEU A 97 -2.37 15.02 -15.60
C LEU A 97 -1.76 13.76 -15.00
N ILE A 98 -0.45 13.62 -15.11
CA ILE A 98 0.31 12.50 -14.54
C ILE A 98 0.69 12.88 -13.12
N LEU A 99 0.27 12.06 -12.16
CA LEU A 99 0.44 12.28 -10.73
C LEU A 99 1.34 11.18 -10.16
N SER A 100 2.36 11.55 -9.40
CA SER A 100 3.24 10.58 -8.77
C SER A 100 2.56 9.92 -7.57
N THR A 101 2.71 8.62 -7.41
CA THR A 101 2.18 7.85 -6.27
C THR A 101 3.13 7.82 -5.07
N SER A 102 4.24 8.57 -5.13
CA SER A 102 5.33 8.54 -4.15
C SER A 102 4.94 8.95 -2.73
N GLY A 103 3.83 9.69 -2.57
CA GLY A 103 3.31 10.09 -1.27
C GLY A 103 2.28 9.11 -0.68
N ILE A 104 1.83 8.09 -1.41
CA ILE A 104 0.85 7.10 -0.92
C ILE A 104 1.50 6.21 0.14
N THR A 105 0.78 5.99 1.25
CA THR A 105 1.20 5.13 2.35
C THR A 105 0.15 4.06 2.67
N LEU A 106 0.47 3.11 3.55
CA LEU A 106 -0.49 2.11 4.04
C LEU A 106 -1.72 2.68 4.74
N GLN A 107 -1.64 3.92 5.22
CA GLN A 107 -2.75 4.58 5.91
C GLN A 107 -3.63 5.38 4.93
N THR A 108 -3.20 5.53 3.67
CA THR A 108 -3.96 6.25 2.66
C THR A 108 -5.11 5.38 2.18
N THR A 109 -6.35 5.77 2.50
CA THR A 109 -7.57 5.05 2.10
C THR A 109 -8.31 5.75 0.96
N ASP A 110 -8.22 7.07 0.89
CA ASP A 110 -8.99 7.90 -0.02
C ASP A 110 -8.13 9.05 -0.53
N LEU A 111 -8.36 9.40 -1.80
CA LEU A 111 -7.71 10.50 -2.49
C LEU A 111 -8.78 11.42 -3.08
N ALA A 112 -8.53 12.72 -3.02
CA ALA A 112 -9.41 13.74 -3.57
C ALA A 112 -8.57 14.79 -4.30
N VAL A 113 -8.86 14.99 -5.59
CA VAL A 113 -8.28 16.06 -6.41
C VAL A 113 -9.37 17.05 -6.73
N GLU A 114 -9.13 18.33 -6.41
CA GLU A 114 -10.07 19.41 -6.71
C GLU A 114 -9.70 20.06 -8.05
N LEU A 115 -10.69 20.25 -8.91
CA LEU A 115 -10.58 20.80 -10.25
C LEU A 115 -11.50 22.03 -10.34
N ALA A 116 -10.92 23.22 -10.49
CA ALA A 116 -11.64 24.47 -10.60
C ALA A 116 -11.38 25.12 -11.96
N LEU A 117 -12.43 25.39 -12.71
CA LEU A 117 -12.36 26.16 -13.95
C LEU A 117 -12.45 27.66 -13.63
N SER A 118 -11.79 28.49 -14.43
CA SER A 118 -11.92 29.94 -14.37
C SER A 118 -11.81 30.56 -15.76
N THR A 119 -12.42 31.73 -15.92
CA THR A 119 -12.45 32.53 -17.15
C THR A 119 -12.74 33.99 -16.76
N ILE A 120 -12.39 34.94 -17.61
CA ILE A 120 -12.80 36.35 -17.45
C ILE A 120 -14.16 36.64 -18.10
N SER A 121 -14.72 35.70 -18.85
CA SER A 121 -16.10 35.78 -19.36
C SER A 121 -17.12 35.64 -18.22
N GLU A 122 -18.34 36.17 -18.41
CA GLU A 122 -19.41 36.02 -17.43
C GLU A 122 -19.88 34.56 -17.36
N GLN A 123 -19.67 33.92 -16.21
CA GLN A 123 -20.08 32.52 -15.99
C GLN A 123 -20.54 32.31 -14.54
N PRO A 124 -21.84 32.49 -14.25
CA PRO A 124 -22.35 32.32 -12.90
C PRO A 124 -22.34 30.85 -12.48
N GLY A 125 -21.89 30.58 -11.24
CA GLY A 125 -22.04 29.26 -10.63
C GLY A 125 -21.03 28.19 -11.08
N LEU A 126 -19.85 28.59 -11.55
CA LEU A 126 -18.76 27.67 -11.89
C LEU A 126 -18.17 27.03 -10.61
N ALA A 127 -18.76 25.91 -10.18
CA ALA A 127 -18.36 25.19 -8.98
C ALA A 127 -17.17 24.25 -9.25
N PRO A 128 -16.23 24.10 -8.31
CA PRO A 128 -15.18 23.10 -8.40
C PRO A 128 -15.73 21.67 -8.43
N VAL A 129 -15.05 20.79 -9.17
CA VAL A 129 -15.34 19.35 -9.23
C VAL A 129 -14.28 18.60 -8.43
N VAL A 130 -14.69 17.65 -7.59
CA VAL A 130 -13.76 16.82 -6.83
C VAL A 130 -13.73 15.40 -7.38
N ALA A 131 -12.60 15.00 -7.95
CA ALA A 131 -12.34 13.64 -8.37
C ALA A 131 -11.89 12.81 -7.15
N ARG A 132 -12.70 11.81 -6.75
CA ARG A 132 -12.42 10.94 -5.60
C ARG A 132 -12.05 9.53 -6.03
N ALA A 133 -11.06 8.94 -5.37
CA ALA A 133 -10.68 7.56 -5.55
C ALA A 133 -10.38 6.88 -4.21
N ARG A 134 -10.82 5.64 -4.05
CA ARG A 134 -10.42 4.76 -2.95
C ARG A 134 -9.12 4.06 -3.30
N VAL A 135 -8.20 4.04 -2.35
CA VAL A 135 -6.90 3.39 -2.52
C VAL A 135 -6.98 1.97 -1.97
N VAL A 136 -6.57 1.01 -2.78
CA VAL A 136 -6.40 -0.38 -2.38
C VAL A 136 -4.95 -0.75 -2.62
N ILE A 137 -4.26 -1.19 -1.57
CA ILE A 137 -2.85 -1.58 -1.65
C ILE A 137 -2.80 -3.11 -1.63
N GLU A 138 -2.25 -3.69 -2.69
CA GLU A 138 -2.07 -5.13 -2.79
C GLU A 138 -0.67 -5.53 -2.31
N LEU A 139 -0.61 -6.37 -1.28
CA LEU A 139 0.64 -6.89 -0.73
C LEU A 139 0.76 -8.40 -1.02
N PRO A 140 1.62 -8.80 -1.98
CA PRO A 140 1.86 -10.20 -2.29
C PRO A 140 2.82 -10.81 -1.24
N LEU A 141 2.28 -11.04 -0.05
CA LEU A 141 3.00 -11.72 1.04
C LEU A 141 3.05 -13.22 0.79
N SER A 142 4.19 -13.83 1.11
CA SER A 142 4.35 -15.29 1.13
C SER A 142 5.04 -15.74 2.40
N VAL A 143 4.64 -16.91 2.89
CA VAL A 143 5.15 -17.51 4.12
C VAL A 143 5.72 -18.89 3.80
N THR A 144 6.95 -19.14 4.23
CA THR A 144 7.63 -20.44 4.08
C THR A 144 8.14 -20.91 5.43
N GLY A 145 8.08 -22.22 5.68
CA GLY A 145 8.55 -22.83 6.93
C GLY A 145 9.44 -24.05 6.67
N VAL A 146 10.54 -24.16 7.41
CA VAL A 146 11.48 -25.29 7.34
C VAL A 146 11.77 -25.81 8.74
N ALA A 147 11.83 -27.15 8.89
CA ALA A 147 12.20 -27.81 10.14
C ALA A 147 13.57 -28.47 10.02
N VAL A 148 14.44 -28.27 11.01
CA VAL A 148 15.81 -28.78 11.05
C VAL A 148 16.08 -29.46 12.41
N PRO A 149 16.33 -30.79 12.44
CA PRO A 149 16.18 -31.72 11.32
C PRO A 149 14.71 -31.94 10.94
N PRO A 150 14.40 -32.33 9.68
CA PRO A 150 13.02 -32.55 9.23
C PRO A 150 12.42 -33.85 9.79
N ARG A 151 13.25 -34.74 10.33
CA ARG A 151 12.86 -36.00 10.94
C ARG A 151 13.66 -36.19 12.22
N LEU A 152 12.97 -36.66 13.25
CA LEU A 152 13.55 -36.98 14.55
C LEU A 152 12.92 -38.27 15.07
N PHE A 153 13.70 -39.03 15.84
CA PHE A 153 13.20 -40.22 16.49
C PHE A 153 12.59 -39.83 17.82
N PHE A 154 11.34 -40.26 18.05
CA PHE A 154 10.66 -40.08 19.32
C PHE A 154 11.09 -41.20 20.28
N GLY A 155 11.72 -40.84 21.40
CA GLY A 155 12.22 -41.79 22.40
C GLY A 155 12.90 -41.09 23.58
N GLY A 156 13.24 -41.85 24.62
CA GLY A 156 13.89 -41.33 25.82
C GLY A 156 13.37 -41.99 27.10
N THR A 157 13.96 -41.64 28.24
CA THR A 157 13.46 -42.08 29.55
C THR A 157 12.20 -41.28 29.90
N VAL A 158 11.10 -41.99 30.18
CA VAL A 158 9.85 -41.35 30.62
C VAL A 158 10.11 -40.58 31.92
N ARG A 159 9.86 -39.28 31.91
CA ARG A 159 9.99 -38.38 33.06
C ARG A 159 8.71 -37.56 33.18
N GLY A 160 8.23 -37.37 34.41
CA GLY A 160 7.14 -36.44 34.68
C GLY A 160 7.62 -34.99 34.57
N GLU A 161 6.69 -34.08 34.24
CA GLU A 161 6.96 -32.65 34.04
C GLU A 161 7.75 -32.02 35.20
N SER A 162 7.33 -32.27 36.44
CA SER A 162 7.97 -31.73 37.66
C SER A 162 9.40 -32.20 37.88
N ALA A 163 9.83 -33.28 37.22
CA ALA A 163 11.18 -33.82 37.28
C ALA A 163 12.10 -33.28 36.17
N VAL A 164 11.57 -32.52 35.19
CA VAL A 164 12.33 -31.92 34.10
C VAL A 164 12.92 -30.59 34.57
N LYS A 165 14.26 -30.49 34.58
CA LYS A 165 14.99 -29.28 34.99
C LYS A 165 15.88 -28.71 33.90
N HIS A 166 16.31 -29.55 32.95
CA HIS A 166 17.21 -29.17 31.87
C HIS A 166 16.58 -29.49 30.51
N GLU A 167 16.92 -28.70 29.48
CA GLU A 167 16.41 -28.93 28.12
C GLU A 167 16.76 -30.33 27.57
N SER A 168 17.94 -30.85 27.94
CA SER A 168 18.43 -32.17 27.50
C SER A 168 17.59 -33.34 28.02
N GLN A 169 16.74 -33.10 29.02
CA GLN A 169 15.84 -34.09 29.59
C GLN A 169 14.49 -34.15 28.87
N VAL A 170 14.21 -33.20 27.95
CA VAL A 170 12.97 -33.16 27.16
C VAL A 170 13.08 -34.08 25.94
N GLY A 171 14.18 -33.97 25.19
CA GLY A 171 14.40 -34.77 23.97
C GLY A 171 15.34 -34.09 22.99
N SER A 172 15.34 -34.58 21.74
CA SER A 172 16.12 -34.00 20.65
C SER A 172 15.61 -32.62 20.26
N ALA A 173 16.54 -31.67 20.07
CA ALA A 173 16.20 -30.34 19.61
C ALA A 173 15.75 -30.34 18.14
N VAL A 174 14.74 -29.52 17.84
CA VAL A 174 14.28 -29.22 16.48
C VAL A 174 14.13 -27.71 16.34
N ARG A 175 14.66 -27.16 15.25
CA ARG A 175 14.55 -25.76 14.89
C ARG A 175 13.51 -25.59 13.79
N PHE A 176 12.59 -24.66 13.99
CA PHE A 176 11.65 -24.24 12.94
C PHE A 176 12.02 -22.83 12.49
N GLU A 177 12.30 -22.68 11.21
CA GLU A 177 12.60 -21.39 10.58
C GLU A 177 11.41 -21.00 9.71
N VAL A 178 10.75 -19.90 10.06
CA VAL A 178 9.60 -19.36 9.32
C VAL A 178 10.01 -18.02 8.71
N THR A 179 9.92 -17.92 7.39
CA THR A 179 10.26 -16.72 6.64
C THR A 179 9.00 -16.11 6.04
N VAL A 180 8.74 -14.84 6.35
CA VAL A 180 7.71 -14.03 5.71
C VAL A 180 8.41 -13.12 4.71
N SER A 181 8.00 -13.17 3.44
CA SER A 181 8.55 -12.32 2.40
C SER A 181 7.46 -11.54 1.68
N ASN A 182 7.72 -10.27 1.40
CA ASN A 182 6.93 -9.44 0.50
C ASN A 182 7.65 -9.38 -0.85
N ARG A 183 7.03 -9.92 -1.90
CA ARG A 183 7.60 -9.87 -3.26
C ARG A 183 7.20 -8.59 -4.03
N GLY A 184 6.31 -7.77 -3.46
CA GLY A 184 5.90 -6.48 -4.00
C GLY A 184 6.81 -5.35 -3.55
N GLN A 185 6.39 -4.11 -3.75
CA GLN A 185 7.15 -2.97 -3.25
C GLN A 185 7.26 -3.01 -1.72
N SER A 186 8.49 -2.76 -1.25
CA SER A 186 8.74 -2.56 0.18
C SER A 186 8.12 -1.24 0.59
N LEU A 187 7.05 -1.31 1.38
CA LEU A 187 6.46 -0.12 1.98
C LEU A 187 7.39 0.34 3.11
N LYS A 188 7.68 1.64 3.16
CA LYS A 188 8.56 2.23 4.19
C LYS A 188 8.12 1.88 5.61
N THR A 189 6.82 1.66 5.79
CA THR A 189 6.24 1.04 6.96
C THR A 189 5.55 -0.24 6.53
N LEU A 190 5.92 -1.37 7.13
CA LEU A 190 4.98 -2.47 7.25
C LEU A 190 3.95 -1.97 8.25
N GLY A 191 2.66 -2.00 7.92
CA GLY A 191 1.61 -1.76 8.90
C GLY A 191 1.75 -2.74 10.06
N SER A 192 0.81 -2.73 11.01
CA SER A 192 0.77 -3.76 12.06
C SER A 192 0.40 -5.12 11.46
N ALA A 193 1.37 -5.80 10.86
CA ALA A 193 1.26 -7.17 10.39
C ALA A 193 1.63 -8.13 11.53
N PHE A 194 0.85 -9.19 11.68
CA PHE A 194 1.05 -10.21 12.71
C PHE A 194 1.21 -11.56 12.05
N LEU A 195 2.17 -12.36 12.53
CA LEU A 195 2.31 -13.76 12.17
C LEU A 195 1.81 -14.61 13.33
N THR A 196 0.76 -15.41 13.09
CA THR A 196 0.25 -16.37 14.08
C THR A 196 0.77 -17.76 13.76
N LEU A 197 1.55 -18.34 14.68
CA LEU A 197 2.05 -19.70 14.58
C LEU A 197 1.24 -20.61 15.51
N LEU A 198 0.59 -21.62 14.95
CA LEU A 198 -0.06 -22.67 15.72
C LEU A 198 0.98 -23.70 16.12
N TRP A 199 1.30 -23.76 17.41
CA TRP A 199 2.35 -24.62 17.93
C TRP A 199 1.78 -25.92 18.52
N PRO A 200 2.20 -27.11 18.05
CA PRO A 200 1.67 -28.38 18.54
C PRO A 200 2.37 -28.77 19.85
N HIS A 201 1.93 -28.15 20.95
CA HIS A 201 2.54 -28.31 22.27
C HIS A 201 2.28 -29.70 22.89
N GLU A 202 1.06 -30.21 22.72
CA GLU A 202 0.56 -31.38 23.44
C GLU A 202 -0.29 -32.27 22.52
N LEU A 203 -0.28 -33.57 22.79
CA LEU A 203 -1.16 -34.56 22.18
C LEU A 203 -2.51 -34.60 22.92
N PRO A 204 -3.59 -35.11 22.28
CA PRO A 204 -4.91 -35.22 22.92
C PRO A 204 -4.95 -36.02 24.23
N ASN A 205 -3.94 -36.85 24.49
CA ASN A 205 -3.82 -37.69 25.68
C ASN A 205 -3.07 -37.01 26.85
N GLY A 206 -2.76 -35.73 26.74
CA GLY A 206 -2.08 -34.98 27.79
C GLY A 206 -0.54 -35.07 27.76
N LYS A 207 0.03 -35.66 26.70
CA LYS A 207 1.49 -35.83 26.57
C LYS A 207 2.10 -34.73 25.73
N TRP A 208 3.23 -34.20 26.17
CA TRP A 208 3.95 -33.15 25.47
C TRP A 208 4.51 -33.67 24.14
N LEU A 209 4.38 -32.85 23.10
CA LEU A 209 4.93 -33.14 21.77
C LEU A 209 6.13 -32.23 21.48
N LEU A 210 5.91 -30.93 21.33
CA LEU A 210 6.98 -29.94 21.10
C LEU A 210 7.00 -28.89 22.21
N TYR A 211 8.11 -28.86 22.96
CA TYR A 211 8.35 -27.82 23.94
C TYR A 211 8.97 -26.57 23.28
N PRO A 212 8.31 -25.40 23.34
CA PRO A 212 8.89 -24.16 22.80
C PRO A 212 9.98 -23.65 23.75
N LEU A 213 11.24 -23.91 23.43
CA LEU A 213 12.38 -23.56 24.27
C LEU A 213 12.86 -22.11 24.06
N HIS A 214 12.92 -21.67 22.80
CA HIS A 214 13.35 -20.33 22.42
C HIS A 214 12.55 -19.89 21.21
N LEU A 215 12.17 -18.62 21.17
CA LEU A 215 11.44 -18.03 20.06
C LEU A 215 11.95 -16.61 19.87
N GLU A 216 12.38 -16.31 18.65
CA GLU A 216 12.89 -15.00 18.27
C GLU A 216 12.29 -14.59 16.93
N LEU A 217 11.98 -13.30 16.80
CA LEU A 217 11.60 -12.69 15.53
C LEU A 217 12.75 -11.81 15.06
N ALA A 218 13.43 -12.22 13.99
CA ALA A 218 14.46 -11.42 13.34
C ALA A 218 13.83 -10.51 12.27
N VAL A 219 13.72 -9.21 12.57
CA VAL A 219 13.19 -8.21 11.61
C VAL A 219 14.30 -7.59 10.77
N SER A 220 15.47 -7.41 11.37
CA SER A 220 16.67 -6.86 10.74
C SER A 220 17.91 -7.45 11.43
N PRO A 221 19.11 -7.41 10.80
CA PRO A 221 20.32 -7.94 11.41
C PRO A 221 20.58 -7.30 12.78
N GLY A 222 20.54 -8.10 13.84
CA GLY A 222 20.77 -7.64 15.21
C GLY A 222 19.55 -7.11 15.97
N GLN A 223 18.35 -7.09 15.36
CA GLN A 223 17.12 -6.69 16.03
C GLN A 223 16.18 -7.90 16.18
N ALA A 224 16.26 -8.54 17.35
CA ALA A 224 15.32 -9.58 17.76
C ALA A 224 14.18 -8.94 18.57
N LEU A 225 12.93 -9.16 18.14
CA LEU A 225 11.75 -8.75 18.91
C LEU A 225 11.23 -9.92 19.75
N PRO A 226 10.73 -9.65 20.98
CA PRO A 226 10.14 -10.68 21.82
C PRO A 226 8.79 -11.11 21.25
N CYS A 227 8.61 -12.43 21.10
CA CYS A 227 7.34 -13.02 20.72
C CYS A 227 6.45 -13.25 21.95
N SER A 228 5.13 -13.34 21.73
CA SER A 228 4.13 -13.65 22.75
C SER A 228 3.35 -14.91 22.37
N PRO A 229 3.06 -15.84 23.31
CA PRO A 229 3.50 -15.86 24.70
C PRO A 229 5.01 -16.18 24.83
N ALA A 230 5.58 -15.94 26.01
CA ALA A 230 6.98 -16.23 26.28
C ALA A 230 7.30 -17.73 26.10
N ALA A 231 8.40 -18.02 25.40
CA ALA A 231 8.94 -19.37 25.32
C ALA A 231 9.51 -19.83 26.68
N ASN A 232 9.75 -21.13 26.80
CA ASN A 232 10.28 -21.79 27.99
C ASN A 232 9.44 -21.56 29.28
N PRO A 233 8.13 -21.91 29.29
CA PRO A 233 7.27 -21.67 30.45
C PRO A 233 7.74 -22.37 31.73
N LEU A 234 8.38 -23.55 31.63
CA LEU A 234 8.95 -24.26 32.79
C LEU A 234 10.31 -23.72 33.25
N ARG A 235 10.87 -22.72 32.54
CA ARG A 235 12.19 -22.14 32.84
C ARG A 235 13.30 -23.19 32.93
N LEU A 236 13.29 -24.13 31.99
CA LEU A 236 14.31 -25.18 31.89
C LEU A 236 15.69 -24.54 31.68
N ALA A 237 16.70 -25.06 32.36
CA ALA A 237 18.06 -24.61 32.20
C ALA A 237 18.64 -25.08 30.86
N LEU A 238 19.13 -24.11 30.07
CA LEU A 238 19.76 -24.36 28.78
C LEU A 238 21.16 -24.96 28.99
N VAL A 239 21.45 -26.07 28.31
CA VAL A 239 22.76 -26.70 28.35
C VAL A 239 23.60 -26.02 27.28
N ARG A 240 24.59 -25.22 27.69
CA ARG A 240 25.52 -24.62 26.72
C ARG A 240 26.18 -25.75 25.92
N PRO A 241 26.19 -25.69 24.58
CA PRO A 241 26.96 -26.65 23.81
C PRO A 241 28.41 -26.57 24.27
N ARG A 242 28.98 -27.71 24.65
CA ARG A 242 30.42 -27.77 24.91
C ARG A 242 31.10 -27.46 23.58
N CYS A 243 32.08 -26.55 23.61
CA CYS A 243 32.95 -26.27 22.46
C CYS A 243 33.59 -27.61 22.05
N GLY A 244 33.12 -28.25 20.98
CA GLY A 244 33.65 -29.55 20.54
C GLY A 244 32.73 -30.43 19.68
N ASP A 245 31.40 -30.35 19.83
CA ASP A 245 30.50 -31.27 19.11
C ASP A 245 29.89 -30.65 17.83
N ALA A 246 30.73 -29.97 17.05
CA ALA A 246 30.46 -29.64 15.66
C ALA A 246 31.39 -30.48 14.79
N LEU A 247 30.90 -31.62 14.32
CA LEU A 247 31.38 -32.35 13.16
C LEU A 247 30.18 -32.73 12.30
#